data_AF-A0A1A8HLM7-F1
#
_entry.id   AF-A0A1A8HLM7-F1
#
_cell.length_a   1.000
_cell.length_b   1.000
_cell.length_c   1.000
_cell.angle_alpha   90.00
_cell.angle_beta   90.00
_cell.angle_gamma   90.00
#
_symmetry.space_group_name_H-M   'P 1'
#
loop_
_entity.id
_entity.type
_entity.pdbx_description
1 polymer ?
#
loop_
_entity_poly.entity_id
_entity_poly.type
_entity_poly.pdbx_seq_one_letter_code
_entity_poly.pdbx_strand_id
1 'polypeptide(L)'
;HAGEFGRQWSQRSAQAATATLNYWWGRYEEFVGLNEVRVAQTKVTEAEEAFMVARGIVREAHTSLEALQVRLKEVRDRLDRVSREEAHYLELATLEHKLLQEERRLRTTYENAESSEREKFSLFSAAVRESHEKERTRAERTKNWSIIGSVLGALIGVMGSTYINRVRLQELKNLLLEAQKGPESLQEALK
;
A
#
# COMPACT_ATOMS: atom_id res chain seq x y z
N HIS A 1 45.68 32.34 -11.15
CA HIS A 1 45.39 31.10 -11.88
C HIS A 1 44.76 29.95 -11.07
N ALA A 2 44.81 29.93 -9.73
CA ALA A 2 44.17 28.85 -8.93
C ALA A 2 42.62 28.93 -8.83
N GLY A 3 42.02 30.12 -8.99
CA GLY A 3 40.58 30.33 -8.82
C GLY A 3 39.69 29.86 -9.98
N GLU A 4 40.20 29.82 -11.21
CA GLU A 4 39.43 29.36 -12.38
C GLU A 4 39.34 27.83 -12.45
N PHE A 5 40.42 27.14 -12.07
CA PHE A 5 40.46 25.68 -12.04
C PHE A 5 39.49 25.11 -10.99
N GLY A 6 39.39 25.75 -9.82
CA GLY A 6 38.42 25.39 -8.79
C GLY A 6 36.96 25.61 -9.22
N ARG A 7 36.67 26.65 -10.01
CA ARG A 7 35.31 26.91 -10.54
C ARG A 7 34.92 25.89 -11.60
N GLN A 8 35.81 25.56 -12.54
CA GLN A 8 35.53 24.52 -13.55
C GLN A 8 35.38 23.13 -12.93
N TRP A 9 36.22 22.79 -11.94
CA TRP A 9 36.13 21.50 -11.26
C TRP A 9 34.83 21.40 -10.44
N SER A 10 34.45 22.46 -9.71
CA SER A 10 33.18 22.55 -8.98
C SER A 10 31.96 22.44 -9.91
N GLN A 11 31.97 23.12 -11.06
CA GLN A 11 30.89 23.05 -12.03
C GLN A 11 30.75 21.65 -12.64
N ARG A 12 31.86 20.98 -12.97
CA ARG A 12 31.85 19.61 -13.49
C ARG A 12 31.43 18.59 -12.43
N SER A 13 31.87 18.73 -11.19
CA SER A 13 31.43 17.87 -10.08
C SER A 13 29.96 18.08 -9.74
N ALA A 14 29.48 19.32 -9.78
CA ALA A 14 28.06 19.63 -9.55
C ALA A 14 27.18 19.02 -10.65
N GLN A 15 27.60 19.11 -11.92
CA GLN A 15 26.88 18.51 -13.04
C GLN A 15 26.91 16.97 -13.02
N ALA A 16 28.05 16.38 -12.67
CA ALA A 16 28.16 14.92 -12.53
C ALA A 16 27.35 14.39 -11.34
N ALA A 17 27.39 15.09 -10.20
CA ALA A 17 26.63 14.75 -9.01
C ALA A 17 25.12 14.82 -9.28
N THR A 18 24.63 15.89 -9.92
CA THR A 18 23.20 16.00 -10.27
C THR A 18 22.76 14.94 -11.27
N ALA A 19 23.59 14.58 -12.24
CA ALA A 19 23.28 13.49 -13.17
C ALA A 19 23.18 12.12 -12.47
N THR A 20 24.11 11.80 -11.57
CA THR A 20 24.03 10.57 -10.77
C THR A 20 22.83 10.59 -9.82
N LEU A 21 22.54 11.71 -9.17
CA LEU A 21 21.39 11.84 -8.28
C LEU A 21 20.08 11.66 -9.04
N ASN A 22 19.93 12.25 -10.23
CA ASN A 22 18.76 12.06 -11.08
C ASN A 22 18.61 10.60 -11.54
N TYR A 23 19.71 9.93 -11.85
CA TYR A 23 19.71 8.51 -12.23
C TYR A 23 19.27 7.61 -11.06
N TRP A 24 19.86 7.79 -9.87
CA TRP A 24 19.50 7.03 -8.67
C TRP A 24 18.08 7.34 -8.19
N TRP A 25 17.64 8.59 -8.34
CA TRP A 25 16.27 9.02 -8.07
C TRP A 25 15.26 8.33 -8.98
N GLY A 26 15.50 8.32 -10.30
CA GLY A 26 14.61 7.66 -11.25
C GLY A 26 14.49 6.15 -11.01
N ARG A 27 15.61 5.49 -10.67
CA ARG A 27 15.65 4.05 -10.31
C ARG A 27 14.84 3.74 -9.05
N TYR A 28 14.90 4.62 -8.05
CA TYR A 28 14.13 4.49 -6.82
C TYR A 28 12.63 4.71 -7.07
N GLU A 29 12.27 5.74 -7.84
CA GLU A 29 10.88 6.06 -8.18
C GLU A 29 10.21 4.90 -8.95
N GLU A 30 10.94 4.29 -9.88
CA GLU A 30 10.52 3.09 -10.61
C GLU A 30 10.35 1.88 -9.67
N PHE A 31 11.34 1.61 -8.82
CA PHE A 31 11.31 0.43 -7.92
C PHE A 31 10.21 0.53 -6.86
N VAL A 32 10.07 1.69 -6.22
CA VAL A 32 9.05 1.93 -5.18
C VAL A 32 7.66 2.03 -5.80
N GLY A 33 7.53 2.70 -6.96
CA GLY A 33 6.27 2.79 -7.70
C GLY A 33 5.74 1.42 -8.14
N LEU A 34 6.60 0.52 -8.60
CA LEU A 34 6.21 -0.83 -9.00
C LEU A 34 5.82 -1.71 -7.81
N ASN A 35 6.55 -1.62 -6.69
CA ASN A 35 6.32 -2.49 -5.54
C ASN A 35 4.98 -2.18 -4.85
N GLU A 36 4.62 -0.89 -4.74
CA GLU A 36 3.39 -0.47 -4.08
C GLU A 36 2.13 -0.69 -4.92
N VAL A 37 2.22 -0.43 -6.23
CA VAL A 37 1.13 -0.73 -7.17
C VAL A 37 0.87 -2.23 -7.18
N ARG A 38 1.93 -3.06 -7.18
CA ARG A 38 1.79 -4.52 -7.12
C ARG A 38 1.12 -4.98 -5.83
N VAL A 39 1.50 -4.42 -4.67
CA VAL A 39 0.87 -4.76 -3.38
C VAL A 39 -0.61 -4.34 -3.32
N ALA A 40 -0.95 -3.16 -3.82
CA ALA A 40 -2.34 -2.70 -3.87
C ALA A 40 -3.19 -3.52 -4.84
N GLN A 41 -2.67 -3.83 -6.04
CA GLN A 41 -3.33 -4.70 -7.00
C GLN A 41 -3.54 -6.10 -6.45
N THR A 42 -2.53 -6.68 -5.79
CA THR A 42 -2.65 -8.01 -5.17
C THR A 42 -3.77 -8.05 -4.13
N LYS A 43 -3.86 -7.04 -3.25
CA LYS A 43 -4.95 -6.93 -2.27
C LYS A 43 -6.34 -6.81 -2.91
N VAL A 44 -6.46 -6.06 -4.00
CA VAL A 44 -7.71 -5.93 -4.74
C VAL A 44 -8.09 -7.25 -5.40
N THR A 45 -7.15 -7.95 -6.02
CA THR A 45 -7.37 -9.26 -6.65
C THR A 45 -7.77 -10.33 -5.63
N GLU A 46 -7.12 -10.39 -4.47
CA GLU A 46 -7.48 -11.31 -3.39
C GLU A 46 -8.90 -11.04 -2.85
N ALA A 47 -9.25 -9.76 -2.67
CA ALA A 47 -10.59 -9.37 -2.24
C ALA A 47 -11.66 -9.64 -3.31
N GLU A 48 -11.32 -9.46 -4.59
CA GLU A 48 -12.18 -9.79 -5.74
C GLU A 48 -12.47 -11.29 -5.79
N GLU A 49 -11.42 -12.12 -5.68
CA GLU A 49 -11.57 -13.59 -5.68
C GLU A 49 -12.48 -14.05 -4.54
N ALA A 50 -12.26 -13.54 -3.33
CA ALA A 50 -13.10 -13.85 -2.18
C ALA A 50 -14.57 -13.42 -2.38
N PHE A 51 -14.81 -12.28 -3.01
CA PHE A 51 -16.15 -11.83 -3.36
C PHE A 51 -16.81 -12.74 -4.42
N MET A 52 -16.06 -13.12 -5.45
CA MET A 52 -16.56 -14.00 -6.52
C MET A 52 -16.94 -15.39 -6.00
N VAL A 53 -16.16 -15.95 -5.06
CA VAL A 53 -16.52 -17.20 -4.37
C VAL A 53 -17.82 -17.04 -3.59
N ALA A 54 -17.97 -15.98 -2.79
CA ALA A 54 -19.20 -15.72 -2.03
C ALA A 54 -20.43 -15.57 -2.95
N ARG A 55 -20.27 -14.85 -4.07
CA ARG A 55 -21.32 -14.71 -5.09
C ARG A 55 -21.69 -16.03 -5.76
N GLY A 56 -20.71 -16.92 -5.96
CA GLY A 56 -20.95 -18.28 -6.43
C GLY A 56 -21.85 -19.08 -5.48
N ILE A 57 -21.57 -19.00 -4.17
CA ILE A 57 -22.36 -19.66 -3.13
C ILE A 57 -23.79 -19.12 -3.08
N VAL A 58 -23.97 -17.79 -3.17
CA VAL A 58 -25.30 -17.17 -3.24
C VAL A 58 -26.09 -17.67 -4.44
N ARG A 59 -25.45 -17.75 -5.61
CA ARG A 59 -26.09 -18.28 -6.82
C ARG A 59 -26.52 -19.72 -6.66
N GLU A 60 -25.68 -20.58 -6.09
CA GLU A 60 -26.02 -21.98 -5.84
C GLU A 60 -27.18 -22.12 -4.85
N ALA A 61 -27.12 -21.38 -3.74
CA ALA A 61 -28.19 -21.35 -2.74
C ALA A 61 -29.51 -20.86 -3.36
N HIS A 62 -29.48 -19.82 -4.20
CA HIS A 62 -30.65 -19.32 -4.93
C HIS A 62 -31.24 -20.38 -5.86
N THR A 63 -30.40 -21.01 -6.70
CA THR A 63 -30.86 -22.06 -7.63
C THR A 63 -31.47 -23.25 -6.87
N SER A 64 -30.91 -23.62 -5.71
CA SER A 64 -31.48 -24.69 -4.88
C SER A 64 -32.85 -24.32 -4.31
N LEU A 65 -33.03 -23.06 -3.89
CA LEU A 65 -34.28 -22.54 -3.37
C LEU A 65 -35.35 -22.46 -4.46
N GLU A 66 -35.01 -21.94 -5.65
CA GLU A 66 -35.91 -21.90 -6.80
C GLU A 66 -36.37 -23.30 -7.22
N ALA A 67 -35.45 -24.26 -7.29
CA ALA A 67 -35.79 -25.65 -7.63
C ALA A 67 -36.77 -26.26 -6.63
N LEU A 68 -36.62 -25.97 -5.34
CA LEU A 68 -37.54 -26.43 -4.30
C LEU A 68 -38.90 -25.72 -4.38
N GLN A 69 -38.92 -24.42 -4.69
CA GLN A 69 -40.15 -23.64 -4.87
C GLN A 69 -40.99 -24.14 -6.05
N VAL A 70 -40.35 -24.54 -7.16
CA VAL A 70 -41.03 -25.18 -8.29
C VAL A 70 -41.69 -26.49 -7.83
N ARG A 71 -40.98 -27.35 -7.10
CA ARG A 71 -41.54 -28.60 -6.56
C ARG A 71 -42.69 -28.35 -5.58
N LEU A 72 -42.55 -27.36 -4.70
CA LEU A 72 -43.58 -26.97 -3.76
C LEU A 72 -44.85 -26.53 -4.50
N LYS A 73 -44.70 -25.74 -5.56
CA LYS A 73 -45.82 -25.31 -6.42
C LYS A 73 -46.49 -26.51 -7.07
N GLU A 74 -45.73 -27.46 -7.63
CA GLU A 74 -46.31 -28.67 -8.22
C GLU A 74 -47.11 -29.51 -7.21
N VAL A 75 -46.64 -29.63 -5.97
CA VAL A 75 -47.36 -30.34 -4.91
C VAL A 75 -48.64 -29.60 -4.51
N ARG A 76 -48.61 -28.27 -4.40
CA ARG A 76 -49.79 -27.43 -4.14
C ARG A 76 -50.84 -27.56 -5.25
N ASP A 77 -50.41 -27.49 -6.50
CA ASP A 77 -51.29 -27.64 -7.66
C ASP A 77 -51.96 -29.03 -7.69
N ARG A 78 -51.31 -30.08 -7.14
CA ARG A 78 -51.89 -31.42 -6.97
C ARG A 78 -52.85 -31.49 -5.78
N LEU A 79 -52.49 -30.89 -4.65
CA LEU A 79 -53.35 -30.81 -3.45
C LEU A 79 -54.70 -30.15 -3.77
N ASP A 80 -54.70 -29.08 -4.56
CA ASP A 80 -55.92 -28.37 -4.95
C ASP A 80 -56.86 -29.20 -5.84
N ARG A 81 -56.35 -30.27 -6.47
CA ARG A 81 -57.11 -31.14 -7.38
C ARG A 81 -57.65 -32.40 -6.71
N VAL A 82 -57.07 -32.82 -5.59
CA VAL A 82 -57.43 -34.06 -4.89
C VAL A 82 -58.47 -33.76 -3.81
N SER A 83 -59.51 -34.59 -3.71
CA SER A 83 -60.51 -34.44 -2.64
C SER A 83 -59.87 -34.69 -1.27
N ARG A 84 -60.28 -33.91 -0.27
CA ARG A 84 -59.77 -34.03 1.11
C ARG A 84 -60.10 -35.35 1.79
N GLU A 85 -61.12 -36.06 1.26
CA GLU A 85 -61.57 -37.34 1.79
C GLU A 85 -60.69 -38.51 1.31
N GLU A 86 -59.85 -38.30 0.29
CA GLU A 86 -58.98 -39.32 -0.27
C GLU A 86 -57.70 -39.47 0.57
N ALA A 87 -57.27 -40.70 0.81
CA ALA A 87 -56.03 -41.00 1.54
C ALA A 87 -54.80 -40.31 0.93
N HIS A 88 -54.79 -40.14 -0.40
CA HIS A 88 -53.69 -39.48 -1.12
C HIS A 88 -53.55 -37.98 -0.80
N TYR A 89 -54.63 -37.32 -0.36
CA TYR A 89 -54.57 -35.92 0.09
C TYR A 89 -53.65 -35.77 1.31
N LEU A 90 -53.76 -36.69 2.28
CA LEU A 90 -52.94 -36.66 3.49
C LEU A 90 -51.45 -36.88 3.17
N GLU A 91 -51.16 -37.77 2.23
CA GLU A 91 -49.79 -38.02 1.76
C GLU A 91 -49.18 -36.76 1.12
N LEU A 92 -49.93 -36.10 0.22
CA LEU A 92 -49.49 -34.87 -0.43
C LEU A 92 -49.34 -33.71 0.57
N ALA A 93 -50.24 -33.58 1.54
CA ALA A 93 -50.14 -32.55 2.59
C ALA A 93 -48.91 -32.77 3.49
N THR A 94 -48.60 -34.03 3.81
CA THR A 94 -47.39 -34.39 4.56
C THR A 94 -46.12 -34.07 3.74
N LEU A 95 -46.16 -34.32 2.43
CA LEU A 95 -45.07 -33.97 1.53
C LEU A 95 -44.88 -32.45 1.44
N GLU A 96 -45.96 -31.67 1.28
CA GLU A 96 -45.90 -30.20 1.30
C GLU A 96 -45.27 -29.69 2.59
N HIS A 97 -45.69 -30.22 3.75
CA HIS A 97 -45.12 -29.81 5.02
C HIS A 97 -43.61 -30.06 5.10
N LYS A 98 -43.13 -31.21 4.61
CA LYS A 98 -41.69 -31.50 4.54
C LYS A 98 -40.95 -30.53 3.62
N LEU A 99 -41.51 -30.25 2.43
CA LEU A 99 -40.93 -29.30 1.48
C LEU A 99 -40.89 -27.87 2.06
N LEU A 100 -41.90 -27.45 2.82
CA LEU A 100 -41.91 -26.16 3.52
C LEU A 100 -40.81 -26.05 4.60
N GLN A 101 -40.56 -27.13 5.34
CA GLN A 101 -39.46 -27.17 6.29
C GLN A 101 -38.10 -27.06 5.59
N GLU A 102 -37.92 -27.77 4.48
CA GLU A 102 -36.73 -27.67 3.64
C GLU A 102 -36.56 -26.27 3.04
N GLU A 103 -37.66 -25.66 2.56
CA GLU A 103 -37.65 -24.30 1.99
C GLU A 103 -37.20 -23.29 3.03
N ARG A 104 -37.74 -23.39 4.25
CA ARG A 104 -37.31 -22.53 5.35
C ARG A 104 -35.81 -22.68 5.64
N ARG A 105 -35.28 -23.91 5.62
CA ARG A 105 -33.85 -24.17 5.82
C ARG A 105 -32.99 -23.59 4.70
N LEU A 106 -33.37 -23.80 3.45
CA LEU A 106 -32.65 -23.26 2.28
C LEU A 106 -32.73 -21.74 2.25
N ARG A 107 -33.86 -21.15 2.62
CA ARG A 107 -34.04 -19.70 2.71
C ARG A 107 -33.10 -19.07 3.74
N THR A 108 -32.99 -19.66 4.93
CA THR A 108 -32.00 -19.20 5.93
C THR A 108 -30.57 -19.36 5.41
N THR A 109 -30.26 -20.43 4.68
CA THR A 109 -28.93 -20.63 4.07
C THR A 109 -28.63 -19.58 3.01
N TYR A 110 -29.62 -19.25 2.18
CA TYR A 110 -29.54 -18.20 1.17
C TYR A 110 -29.34 -16.81 1.81
N GLU A 111 -30.14 -16.46 2.83
CA GLU A 111 -30.02 -15.20 3.56
C GLU A 111 -28.61 -15.05 4.21
N ASN A 112 -28.08 -16.14 4.79
CA ASN A 112 -26.72 -16.15 5.33
C ASN A 112 -25.65 -15.98 4.24
N ALA A 113 -25.83 -16.62 3.08
CA ALA A 113 -24.93 -16.47 1.95
C ALA A 113 -24.94 -15.04 1.41
N GLU A 114 -26.12 -14.41 1.26
CA GLU A 114 -26.24 -13.00 0.85
C GLU A 114 -25.58 -12.05 1.86
N SER A 115 -25.73 -12.32 3.16
CA SER A 115 -25.04 -11.52 4.19
C SER A 115 -23.51 -11.62 4.03
N SER A 116 -23.00 -12.83 3.81
CA SER A 116 -21.57 -13.05 3.59
C SER A 116 -21.08 -12.39 2.30
N GLU A 117 -21.84 -12.47 1.21
CA GLU A 117 -21.52 -11.79 -0.05
C GLU A 117 -21.44 -10.27 0.15
N ARG A 118 -22.40 -9.67 0.86
CA ARG A 118 -22.41 -8.22 1.16
C ARG A 118 -21.19 -7.79 1.97
N GLU A 119 -20.78 -8.58 2.95
CA GLU A 119 -19.57 -8.33 3.73
C GLU A 119 -18.31 -8.39 2.84
N LYS A 120 -18.18 -9.42 2.00
CA LYS A 120 -17.05 -9.56 1.07
C LYS A 120 -17.03 -8.45 0.01
N PHE A 121 -18.20 -8.05 -0.48
CA PHE A 121 -18.35 -6.91 -1.40
C PHE A 121 -17.92 -5.60 -0.75
N SER A 122 -18.25 -5.38 0.53
CA SER A 122 -17.82 -4.22 1.29
C SER A 122 -16.30 -4.17 1.41
N LEU A 123 -15.65 -5.30 1.73
CA LEU A 123 -14.19 -5.41 1.79
C LEU A 123 -13.53 -5.16 0.42
N PHE A 124 -14.06 -5.77 -0.63
CA PHE A 124 -13.60 -5.54 -2.00
C PHE A 124 -13.73 -4.06 -2.40
N SER A 125 -14.89 -3.45 -2.15
CA SER A 125 -15.15 -2.04 -2.45
C SER A 125 -14.22 -1.11 -1.66
N ALA A 126 -13.95 -1.43 -0.40
CA ALA A 126 -12.99 -0.70 0.43
C ALA A 126 -11.56 -0.83 -0.11
N ALA A 127 -11.13 -2.04 -0.48
CA ALA A 127 -9.82 -2.27 -1.07
C ALA A 127 -9.64 -1.54 -2.42
N VAL A 128 -10.68 -1.55 -3.28
CA VAL A 128 -10.69 -0.79 -4.54
C VAL A 128 -10.58 0.71 -4.25
N ARG A 129 -11.36 1.23 -3.30
CA ARG A 129 -11.29 2.65 -2.91
C ARG A 129 -9.93 3.03 -2.33
N GLU A 130 -9.35 2.21 -1.45
CA GLU A 130 -8.02 2.43 -0.89
C GLU A 130 -6.95 2.44 -1.99
N SER A 131 -7.08 1.57 -3.00
CA SER A 131 -6.17 1.56 -4.15
C SER A 131 -6.24 2.88 -4.94
N HIS A 132 -7.43 3.42 -5.19
CA HIS A 132 -7.62 4.72 -5.85
C HIS A 132 -7.23 5.92 -4.97
N GLU A 133 -7.38 5.84 -3.65
CA GLU A 133 -6.90 6.89 -2.74
C GLU A 133 -5.36 6.89 -2.62
N LYS A 134 -4.71 5.72 -2.76
CA LYS A 134 -3.24 5.63 -2.93
C LYS A 134 -2.75 6.20 -4.26
N GLU A 135 -3.56 6.13 -5.32
CA GLU A 135 -3.27 6.83 -6.58
C GLU A 135 -3.35 8.36 -6.42
N ARG A 136 -4.22 8.88 -5.54
CA ARG A 136 -4.38 10.33 -5.28
C ARG A 136 -3.42 10.90 -4.24
N THR A 137 -2.93 10.09 -3.29
CA THR A 137 -1.86 10.47 -2.33
C THR A 137 -0.45 10.44 -2.95
N ARG A 138 -0.34 10.42 -4.28
CA ARG A 138 0.88 10.77 -5.02
C ARG A 138 1.39 12.19 -4.72
N ALA A 139 0.57 13.05 -4.08
CA ALA A 139 0.97 14.40 -3.68
C ALA A 139 1.66 14.52 -2.30
N GLU A 140 1.53 13.54 -1.40
CA GLU A 140 2.05 13.66 -0.02
C GLU A 140 3.48 13.10 0.15
N ARG A 141 3.96 12.28 -0.78
CA ARG A 141 5.26 11.59 -0.67
C ARG A 141 6.48 12.50 -0.81
N THR A 142 6.30 13.71 -1.32
CA THR A 142 7.30 14.79 -1.30
C THR A 142 7.67 15.20 0.13
N LYS A 143 6.79 14.96 1.12
CA LYS A 143 6.97 15.40 2.51
C LYS A 143 7.95 14.54 3.31
N ASN A 144 8.09 13.25 3.01
CA ASN A 144 9.07 12.38 3.69
C ASN A 144 10.49 12.58 3.14
N TRP A 145 10.61 12.95 1.87
CA TRP A 145 11.90 13.24 1.25
C TRP A 145 12.53 14.53 1.76
N SER A 146 11.74 15.56 2.08
CA SER A 146 12.30 16.78 2.69
C SER A 146 12.89 16.50 4.08
N ILE A 147 12.31 15.56 4.84
CA ILE A 147 12.80 15.14 6.16
C ILE A 147 14.13 14.38 6.01
N ILE A 148 14.20 13.40 5.11
CA ILE A 148 15.45 12.65 4.84
C ILE A 148 16.55 13.58 4.32
N GLY A 149 16.20 14.50 3.41
CA GLY A 149 17.12 15.52 2.88
C GLY A 149 17.62 16.49 3.95
N SER A 150 16.76 16.89 4.89
CA SER A 150 17.14 17.75 6.02
C SER A 150 18.11 17.04 6.96
N VAL A 151 17.86 15.77 7.30
CA VAL A 151 18.73 14.98 8.19
C VAL A 151 20.09 14.72 7.53
N LEU A 152 20.11 14.33 6.25
CA LEU A 152 21.37 14.13 5.51
C LEU A 152 22.14 15.44 5.31
N GLY A 153 21.45 16.53 4.98
CA GLY A 153 22.06 17.85 4.85
C GLY A 153 22.68 18.34 6.16
N ALA A 154 22.02 18.09 7.29
CA ALA A 154 22.56 18.38 8.62
C ALA A 154 23.82 17.55 8.92
N LEU A 155 23.82 16.25 8.64
CA LEU A 155 24.99 15.38 8.85
C LEU A 155 26.20 15.83 8.01
N ILE A 156 25.97 16.14 6.72
CA ILE A 156 27.01 16.63 5.83
C ILE A 156 27.51 18.02 6.28
N GLY A 157 26.61 18.91 6.71
CA GLY A 157 26.96 20.23 7.24
C GLY A 157 27.81 20.17 8.52
N VAL A 158 27.49 19.25 9.43
CA VAL A 158 28.28 19.03 10.65
C VAL A 158 29.66 18.46 10.33
N MET A 159 29.76 17.49 9.42
CA MET A 159 31.07 16.94 9.01
C MET A 159 31.92 17.98 8.25
N GLY A 160 31.31 18.73 7.33
CA GLY A 160 31.99 19.77 6.56
C GLY A 160 32.48 20.93 7.41
N SER A 161 31.66 21.42 8.35
CA SER A 161 32.05 22.47 9.29
C SER A 161 33.15 22.01 10.24
N THR A 162 33.11 20.75 10.69
CA THR A 162 34.18 20.16 11.52
C THR A 162 35.51 20.10 10.76
N TYR A 163 35.50 19.72 9.48
CA TYR A 163 36.71 19.69 8.66
C TYR A 163 37.31 21.10 8.46
N ILE A 164 36.50 22.07 8.06
CA ILE A 164 36.93 23.47 7.86
C ILE A 164 37.48 24.07 9.17
N ASN A 165 36.81 23.78 10.30
CA ASN A 165 37.26 24.25 11.61
C ASN A 165 38.61 23.64 12.00
N ARG A 166 38.85 22.35 11.70
CA ARG A 166 40.15 21.71 11.93
C ARG A 166 41.27 22.33 11.10
N VAL A 167 41.02 22.65 9.82
CA VAL A 167 42.00 23.32 8.95
C VAL A 167 42.29 24.74 9.46
N ARG A 168 41.25 25.51 9.80
CA ARG A 168 41.41 26.87 10.36
C ARG A 168 42.14 26.86 11.71
N LEU A 169 41.91 25.85 12.55
CA LEU A 169 42.65 25.64 13.80
C LEU A 169 44.12 25.25 13.54
N GLN A 170 44.43 24.53 12.46
CA GLN A 170 45.81 24.24 12.08
C GLN A 170 46.52 25.49 11.54
N GLU A 171 45.86 26.32 10.76
CA GLU A 171 46.39 27.61 10.31
C GLU A 171 46.68 28.54 11.48
N LEU A 172 45.76 28.65 12.45
CA LEU A 172 45.98 29.44 13.67
C LEU A 172 47.11 28.87 14.54
N LYS A 173 47.21 27.54 14.66
CA LYS A 173 48.33 26.91 15.38
C LYS A 173 49.66 27.14 14.68
N ASN A 174 49.71 27.10 13.35
CA ASN A 174 50.92 27.39 12.59
C ASN A 174 51.33 28.86 12.74
N LEU A 175 50.39 29.80 12.67
CA LEU A 175 50.64 31.22 12.90
C LEU A 175 51.09 31.51 14.34
N LEU A 176 50.54 30.80 15.34
CA LEU A 176 51.00 30.90 16.73
C LEU A 176 52.38 30.29 16.95
N LEU A 177 52.70 29.16 16.29
CA LEU A 177 54.05 28.56 16.33
C LEU A 177 55.09 29.42 15.62
N GLU A 178 54.68 30.12 14.56
CA GLU A 178 55.52 31.08 13.82
C GLU A 178 55.71 32.38 14.62
N ALA A 179 54.68 32.86 15.32
CA ALA A 179 54.77 33.95 16.28
C ALA A 179 55.57 33.58 17.54
N GLN A 180 55.58 32.32 17.96
CA GLN A 180 56.38 31.83 19.09
C GLN A 180 57.85 31.58 18.70
N LYS A 181 58.16 31.42 17.40
CA LYS A 181 59.53 31.32 16.87
C LYS A 181 60.22 32.68 16.60
N GLY A 182 59.54 33.81 16.79
CA GLY A 182 60.18 35.12 16.89
C GLY A 182 60.11 35.61 18.34
N PRO A 183 61.23 35.95 19.04
CA PRO A 183 62.53 36.38 18.54
C PRO A 183 63.71 35.59 19.18
N GLU A 184 64.17 34.50 18.56
CA GLU A 184 65.54 34.01 18.85
C GLU A 184 66.58 34.58 17.87
N SER A 185 66.16 35.19 16.76
CA SER A 185 67.07 35.77 15.76
C SER A 185 67.55 37.19 16.04
N LEU A 186 67.22 37.80 17.19
CA LEU A 186 67.78 39.09 17.61
C LEU A 186 69.02 38.96 18.50
N GLN A 187 69.40 37.75 18.93
CA GLN A 187 70.63 37.54 19.71
C GLN A 187 71.83 37.05 18.87
N GLU A 188 71.62 36.54 17.65
CA GLU A 188 72.72 36.24 16.71
C GLU A 188 73.21 37.45 15.91
N ALA A 189 72.47 38.56 15.91
CA ALA A 189 72.89 39.81 15.26
C ALA A 189 73.66 40.77 16.20
N LEU A 190 73.84 40.39 17.47
CA LEU A 190 74.52 41.19 18.51
C LEU A 190 75.63 40.40 19.24
N LYS A 191 76.31 39.50 18.53
CA LYS A 191 77.63 38.96 18.88
C LYS A 191 78.52 38.95 17.66
#